data_AF-A0A2C9WHE7-F1
#
_entry.id   AF-A0A2C9WHE7-F1
#
_cell.length_a   1.000
_cell.length_b   1.000
_cell.length_c   1.000
_cell.angle_alpha   90.00
_cell.angle_beta   90.00
_cell.angle_gamma   90.00
#
_symmetry.space_group_name_H-M   'P 1'
#
loop_
_entity.id
_entity.type
_entity.pdbx_description
1 polymer ?
#
loop_
_entity_poly.entity_id
_entity_poly.type
_entity_poly.pdbx_seq_one_letter_code
_entity_poly.pdbx_strand_id
1 'polypeptide(L)'
;MEYKYISSERIAYFYSSKPQPHQFTILVRGIPVSVCSSVSESVETFFTEFHPTTYLSHMVVHRTSKLRNLINEAKTLSKRLLHLQSEPSQHTYRHIGLFGQRVDLVDHYGKKLVDIEQSVRLEQSNVSLAEETRAAFVSFKSRYGAAIAFHLPQSTNPTQWVTEQAPEPDDVYWPFFSSSFMRTWISKLVVIVACILLTILFLIPVVVVQGLTNLSQLETWLPFLKSILTITFFGQVITGYLPNLILQLFLKIVPPIMEFLSSIQGYISHSDIEKSACKKVLWFTIWNIFFATVFSGSVLSKVSIFLEPKNIPAKLAVAVPAQGHPENSFLWTSWYYIFLPSSTNFALPPGVPLSCIHHLQ
;
A
#
# COMPACT_ATOMS: atom_id res chain seq x y z
N MET A 1 -21.16 -3.05 21.71
CA MET A 1 -22.46 -2.96 20.99
C MET A 1 -22.25 -2.72 19.50
N GLU A 2 -21.34 -1.84 19.10
CA GLU A 2 -21.05 -1.52 17.70
C GLU A 2 -20.62 -2.73 16.84
N TYR A 3 -19.71 -3.58 17.33
CA TYR A 3 -19.27 -4.77 16.57
C TYR A 3 -20.43 -5.69 16.19
N LYS A 4 -21.38 -5.89 17.11
CA LYS A 4 -22.56 -6.74 16.86
C LYS A 4 -23.46 -6.14 15.78
N TYR A 5 -23.65 -4.81 15.82
CA TYR A 5 -24.41 -4.08 14.82
C TYR A 5 -23.76 -4.15 13.43
N ILE A 6 -22.45 -3.88 13.34
CA ILE A 6 -21.72 -3.95 12.07
C ILE A 6 -21.75 -5.38 11.50
N SER A 7 -21.57 -6.39 12.37
CA SER A 7 -21.67 -7.79 11.95
C SER A 7 -23.07 -8.13 11.42
N SER A 8 -24.15 -7.62 12.03
CA SER A 8 -25.49 -7.88 11.52
C SER A 8 -25.75 -7.17 10.19
N GLU A 9 -25.32 -5.91 10.04
CA GLU A 9 -25.43 -5.16 8.79
C GLU A 9 -24.67 -5.85 7.65
N ARG A 10 -23.46 -6.35 7.92
CA ARG A 10 -22.66 -7.08 6.93
C ARG A 10 -23.35 -8.36 6.46
N ILE A 11 -23.99 -9.09 7.36
CA ILE A 11 -24.73 -10.30 7.03
C ILE A 11 -25.98 -9.96 6.21
N ALA A 12 -26.73 -8.94 6.64
CA ALA A 12 -27.92 -8.46 5.91
C ALA A 12 -27.54 -7.98 4.49
N TYR A 13 -26.45 -7.21 4.36
CA TYR A 13 -25.92 -6.78 3.07
C TYR A 13 -25.54 -7.97 2.19
N PHE A 14 -24.83 -8.97 2.74
CA PHE A 14 -24.43 -10.17 2.00
C PHE A 14 -25.63 -10.97 1.44
N TYR A 15 -26.74 -11.07 2.19
CA TYR A 15 -27.95 -11.75 1.72
C TYR A 15 -28.75 -10.92 0.70
N SER A 16 -28.75 -9.60 0.82
CA SER A 16 -29.47 -8.69 -0.10
C SER A 16 -28.72 -8.43 -1.42
N SER A 17 -27.39 -8.57 -1.40
CA SER A 17 -26.53 -8.24 -2.53
C SER A 17 -26.60 -9.28 -3.65
N LYS A 18 -26.44 -8.80 -4.89
CA LYS A 18 -26.32 -9.68 -6.06
C LYS A 18 -25.11 -10.61 -5.90
N PRO A 19 -25.19 -11.87 -6.38
CA PRO A 19 -24.06 -12.77 -6.39
C PRO A 19 -22.90 -12.18 -7.18
N GLN A 20 -21.73 -12.07 -6.54
CA GLN A 20 -20.51 -11.55 -7.15
C GLN A 20 -19.56 -12.70 -7.51
N PRO A 21 -18.76 -12.59 -8.60
CA PRO A 21 -17.86 -13.66 -9.03
C PRO A 21 -16.89 -14.13 -7.95
N HIS A 22 -16.32 -13.20 -7.17
CA HIS A 22 -15.37 -13.51 -6.09
C HIS A 22 -15.95 -14.42 -4.99
N GLN A 23 -17.28 -14.53 -4.87
CA GLN A 23 -17.94 -15.42 -3.89
C GLN A 23 -17.96 -16.88 -4.32
N PHE A 24 -17.75 -17.14 -5.61
CA PHE A 24 -17.76 -18.47 -6.22
C PHE A 24 -16.36 -18.91 -6.64
N THR A 25 -15.37 -18.04 -6.52
CA THR A 25 -14.02 -18.27 -7.00
C THR A 25 -13.03 -18.25 -5.83
N ILE A 26 -12.07 -19.16 -5.87
CA ILE A 26 -10.91 -19.15 -4.99
C ILE A 26 -9.65 -18.95 -5.82
N LEU A 27 -8.64 -18.33 -5.24
CA LEU A 27 -7.30 -18.29 -5.81
C LEU A 27 -6.48 -19.45 -5.23
N VAL A 28 -5.91 -20.26 -6.11
CA VAL A 28 -5.02 -21.36 -5.75
C VAL A 28 -3.60 -20.99 -6.14
N ARG A 29 -2.64 -21.12 -5.23
CA ARG A 29 -1.20 -20.87 -5.44
C ARG A 29 -0.36 -22.09 -5.10
N GLY A 30 0.86 -22.15 -5.64
CA GLY A 30 1.78 -23.25 -5.34
C GLY A 30 1.34 -24.57 -5.97
N ILE A 31 0.75 -24.52 -7.16
CA ILE A 31 0.31 -25.71 -7.89
C ILE A 31 1.56 -26.53 -8.29
N PRO A 32 1.65 -27.81 -7.89
CA PRO A 32 2.73 -28.69 -8.32
C PRO A 32 2.53 -29.01 -9.81
N VAL A 33 3.59 -28.82 -10.59
CA VAL A 33 3.57 -29.13 -12.03
C VAL A 33 4.44 -30.35 -12.25
N SER A 34 3.86 -31.39 -12.85
CA SER A 34 4.64 -32.55 -13.28
C SER A 34 5.36 -32.22 -14.59
N VAL A 35 6.44 -32.95 -14.92
CA VAL A 35 7.22 -32.69 -16.15
C VAL A 35 6.39 -32.85 -17.44
N CYS A 36 5.24 -33.53 -17.37
CA CYS A 36 4.43 -33.90 -18.52
C CYS A 36 3.03 -33.26 -18.58
N SER A 37 2.60 -32.52 -17.54
CA SER A 37 1.27 -31.92 -17.47
C SER A 37 1.32 -30.39 -17.42
N SER A 38 0.33 -29.74 -18.02
CA SER A 38 0.13 -28.29 -17.84
C SER A 38 -0.40 -27.98 -16.43
N VAL A 39 -0.27 -26.72 -15.99
CA VAL A 39 -0.91 -26.25 -14.75
C VAL A 39 -2.42 -26.42 -14.85
N SER A 40 -2.99 -26.13 -16.02
CA SER A 40 -4.43 -26.27 -16.30
C SER A 40 -4.92 -27.71 -16.07
N GLU A 41 -4.26 -28.68 -16.68
CA GLU A 41 -4.59 -30.11 -16.54
C GLU A 41 -4.44 -30.60 -15.10
N SER A 42 -3.40 -30.12 -14.41
CA SER A 42 -3.14 -30.49 -13.01
C SER A 42 -4.26 -29.96 -12.09
N VAL A 43 -4.72 -28.73 -12.31
CA VAL A 43 -5.85 -28.13 -11.57
C VAL A 43 -7.14 -28.87 -11.88
N GLU A 44 -7.42 -29.13 -13.16
CA GLU A 44 -8.63 -29.83 -13.57
C GLU A 44 -8.72 -31.23 -12.97
N THR A 45 -7.64 -32.01 -13.05
CA THR A 45 -7.57 -33.36 -12.48
C THR A 45 -7.81 -33.33 -10.97
N PHE A 46 -7.10 -32.45 -10.25
CA PHE A 46 -7.22 -32.32 -8.80
C PHE A 46 -8.65 -31.95 -8.36
N PHE A 47 -9.22 -30.87 -8.91
CA PHE A 47 -10.55 -30.40 -8.47
C PHE A 47 -11.69 -31.30 -8.96
N THR A 48 -11.50 -32.03 -10.05
CA THR A 48 -12.50 -33.03 -10.49
C THR A 48 -12.51 -34.25 -9.57
N GLU A 49 -11.34 -34.67 -9.08
CA GLU A 49 -11.22 -35.81 -8.15
C GLU A 49 -11.74 -35.45 -6.74
N PHE A 50 -11.30 -34.32 -6.17
CA PHE A 50 -11.63 -33.94 -4.80
C PHE A 50 -12.95 -33.17 -4.66
N HIS A 51 -13.41 -32.49 -5.70
CA HIS A 51 -14.60 -31.63 -5.69
C HIS A 51 -15.56 -31.85 -6.89
N PRO A 52 -15.93 -33.11 -7.22
CA PRO A 52 -16.60 -33.46 -8.49
C PRO A 52 -17.95 -32.76 -8.71
N THR A 53 -18.73 -32.57 -7.64
CA THR A 53 -20.07 -31.98 -7.74
C THR A 53 -20.05 -30.47 -7.79
N THR A 54 -19.07 -29.84 -7.13
CA THR A 54 -19.00 -28.40 -6.93
C THR A 54 -18.09 -27.67 -7.91
N TYR A 55 -17.08 -28.34 -8.46
CA TYR A 55 -16.17 -27.75 -9.46
C TYR A 55 -16.93 -27.32 -10.71
N LEU A 56 -16.60 -26.13 -11.24
CA LEU A 56 -17.20 -25.57 -12.46
C LEU A 56 -16.14 -25.37 -13.55
N SER A 57 -15.12 -24.57 -13.27
CA SER A 57 -14.08 -24.21 -14.23
C SER A 57 -12.88 -23.60 -13.51
N HIS A 58 -11.78 -23.41 -14.24
CA HIS A 58 -10.62 -22.68 -13.73
C HIS A 58 -10.04 -21.75 -14.81
N MET A 59 -9.24 -20.79 -14.36
CA MET A 59 -8.49 -19.86 -15.20
C MET A 59 -7.06 -19.79 -14.67
N VAL A 60 -6.09 -20.26 -15.46
CA VAL A 60 -4.68 -20.21 -15.10
C VAL A 60 -4.16 -18.77 -15.23
N VAL A 61 -3.32 -18.36 -14.28
CA VAL A 61 -2.71 -17.04 -14.33
C VAL A 61 -1.45 -17.10 -15.20
N HIS A 62 -1.40 -16.25 -16.22
CA HIS A 62 -0.24 -16.13 -17.11
C HIS A 62 0.56 -14.87 -16.79
N ARG A 63 1.88 -14.93 -17.02
CA ARG A 63 2.76 -13.76 -16.85
C ARG A 63 2.57 -12.78 -18.00
N THR A 64 1.71 -11.78 -17.79
CA THR A 64 1.33 -10.79 -18.82
C THR A 64 2.01 -9.43 -18.68
N SER A 65 3.13 -9.32 -17.95
CA SER A 65 3.76 -8.01 -17.66
C SER A 65 4.16 -7.23 -18.91
N LYS A 66 4.70 -7.91 -19.93
CA LYS A 66 5.04 -7.29 -21.23
C LYS A 66 3.79 -6.82 -21.98
N LEU A 67 2.82 -7.72 -22.10
CA LEU A 67 1.53 -7.45 -22.74
C LEU A 67 0.80 -6.26 -22.08
N ARG A 68 0.81 -6.18 -20.76
CA ARG A 68 0.23 -5.07 -20.01
C ARG A 68 0.93 -3.74 -20.29
N ASN A 69 2.26 -3.74 -20.37
CA ASN A 69 3.00 -2.53 -20.71
C ASN A 69 2.63 -2.03 -22.11
N LEU A 70 2.53 -2.93 -23.09
CA LEU A 70 2.10 -2.59 -24.46
C LEU A 70 0.67 -2.01 -24.48
N ILE A 71 -0.27 -2.63 -23.75
CA ILE A 71 -1.65 -2.12 -23.64
C ILE A 71 -1.70 -0.74 -22.98
N ASN A 72 -0.91 -0.53 -21.93
CA ASN A 72 -0.83 0.77 -21.25
C ASN A 72 -0.20 1.85 -22.15
N GLU A 73 0.81 1.50 -22.93
CA GLU A 73 1.40 2.39 -23.93
C GLU A 73 0.37 2.75 -25.01
N ALA A 74 -0.33 1.75 -25.57
CA ALA A 74 -1.42 1.96 -26.53
C ALA A 74 -2.52 2.88 -25.98
N LYS A 75 -2.93 2.68 -24.72
CA LYS A 75 -3.94 3.51 -24.04
C LYS A 75 -3.46 4.95 -23.81
N THR A 76 -2.17 5.14 -23.55
CA THR A 76 -1.57 6.46 -23.38
C THR A 76 -1.49 7.20 -24.72
N LEU A 77 -1.09 6.49 -25.78
CA LEU A 77 -1.04 7.03 -27.14
C LEU A 77 -2.43 7.36 -27.67
N SER A 78 -3.42 6.49 -27.46
CA SER A 78 -4.80 6.74 -27.91
C SER A 78 -5.40 7.97 -27.23
N LYS A 79 -5.17 8.15 -25.92
CA LYS A 79 -5.57 9.38 -25.20
C LYS A 79 -4.92 10.63 -25.77
N ARG A 80 -3.62 10.58 -26.08
CA ARG A 80 -2.91 11.70 -26.72
C ARG A 80 -3.44 11.99 -28.11
N LEU A 81 -3.74 10.96 -28.89
CA LEU A 81 -4.30 11.09 -30.23
C LEU A 81 -5.69 11.73 -30.20
N LEU A 82 -6.56 11.30 -29.27
CA LEU A 82 -7.86 11.93 -29.05
C LEU A 82 -7.74 13.42 -28.68
N HIS A 83 -6.80 13.78 -27.81
CA HIS A 83 -6.53 15.18 -27.45
C HIS A 83 -6.04 16.01 -28.65
N LEU A 84 -5.20 15.43 -29.50
CA LEU A 84 -4.70 16.11 -30.70
C LEU A 84 -5.77 16.26 -31.78
N GLN A 85 -6.74 15.34 -31.85
CA GLN A 85 -7.90 15.47 -32.75
C GLN A 85 -8.88 16.55 -32.28
N SER A 86 -8.99 16.78 -30.96
CA SER A 86 -9.83 17.87 -30.42
C SER A 86 -9.22 19.27 -30.56
N GLU A 87 -7.89 19.40 -30.68
CA GLU A 87 -7.20 20.69 -30.82
C GLU A 87 -6.32 20.74 -32.09
N PRO A 88 -6.87 21.19 -33.23
CA PRO A 88 -6.19 21.10 -34.52
C PRO A 88 -5.01 22.08 -34.72
N SER A 89 -4.72 22.93 -33.75
CA SER A 89 -3.66 23.95 -33.85
C SER A 89 -2.23 23.42 -33.62
N GLN A 90 -2.05 22.15 -33.20
CA GLN A 90 -0.74 21.58 -32.83
C GLN A 90 -0.37 20.30 -33.61
N HIS A 91 -0.72 20.18 -34.89
CA HIS A 91 -0.47 18.94 -35.65
C HIS A 91 0.98 18.68 -36.08
N THR A 92 1.86 19.68 -36.03
CA THR A 92 3.19 19.58 -36.62
C THR A 92 4.28 19.86 -35.59
N TYR A 93 5.09 18.84 -35.29
CA TYR A 93 6.36 19.04 -34.59
C TYR A 93 7.49 19.11 -35.62
N ARG A 94 8.44 20.01 -35.38
CA ARG A 94 9.70 20.06 -36.13
C ARG A 94 10.72 19.28 -35.33
N HIS A 95 11.24 18.19 -35.89
CA HIS A 95 12.33 17.44 -35.28
C HIS A 95 13.49 18.42 -34.98
N ILE A 96 14.03 18.41 -33.75
CA ILE A 96 15.15 19.28 -33.37
C ILE A 96 16.36 18.92 -34.24
N GLY A 97 16.66 19.81 -35.18
CA GLY A 97 17.70 19.68 -36.20
C GLY A 97 17.42 20.66 -37.36
N LEU A 98 18.44 21.36 -37.84
CA LEU A 98 18.33 22.41 -38.87
C LEU A 98 17.72 21.91 -40.21
N PHE A 99 17.60 20.60 -40.40
CA PHE A 99 17.00 19.92 -41.55
C PHE A 99 15.82 18.99 -41.18
N GLY A 100 15.03 19.31 -40.15
CA GLY A 100 13.90 18.48 -39.72
C GLY A 100 12.71 18.49 -40.69
N GLN A 101 12.34 17.33 -41.23
CA GLN A 101 11.10 17.09 -41.97
C GLN A 101 9.88 17.37 -41.07
N ARG A 102 8.86 18.06 -41.60
CA ARG A 102 7.57 18.21 -40.90
C ARG A 102 6.87 16.86 -40.92
N VAL A 103 6.70 16.24 -39.76
CA VAL A 103 5.97 14.99 -39.61
C VAL A 103 4.64 15.30 -38.96
N ASP A 104 3.57 14.80 -39.56
CA ASP A 104 2.23 14.87 -38.97
C ASP A 104 2.21 13.97 -37.73
N LEU A 105 1.93 14.56 -36.57
CA LEU A 105 1.85 13.85 -35.29
C LEU A 105 0.77 12.77 -35.31
N VAL A 106 -0.33 13.00 -36.03
CA VAL A 106 -1.44 12.05 -36.12
C VAL A 106 -1.01 10.81 -36.90
N ASP A 107 -0.32 10.99 -38.03
CA ASP A 107 0.23 9.89 -38.83
C ASP A 107 1.33 9.12 -38.05
N HIS A 108 2.21 9.83 -37.33
CA HIS A 108 3.24 9.20 -36.50
C HIS A 108 2.66 8.35 -35.38
N TYR A 109 1.70 8.89 -34.61
CA TYR A 109 1.04 8.14 -33.54
C TYR A 109 0.14 7.02 -34.07
N GLY A 110 -0.50 7.22 -35.23
CA GLY A 110 -1.27 6.19 -35.92
C GLY A 110 -0.40 4.99 -36.30
N LYS A 111 0.76 5.23 -36.94
CA LYS A 111 1.74 4.18 -37.27
C LYS A 111 2.22 3.45 -36.01
N LYS A 112 2.59 4.20 -34.97
CA LYS A 112 3.03 3.60 -33.70
C LYS A 112 1.94 2.74 -33.04
N LEU A 113 0.67 3.11 -33.19
CA LEU A 113 -0.45 2.33 -32.66
C LEU A 113 -0.60 0.99 -33.41
N VAL A 114 -0.43 1.00 -34.74
CA VAL A 114 -0.42 -0.23 -35.56
C VAL A 114 0.74 -1.15 -35.17
N ASP A 115 1.94 -0.60 -34.97
CA ASP A 115 3.11 -1.36 -34.52
C ASP A 115 2.87 -2.03 -33.15
N ILE A 116 2.25 -1.31 -32.21
CA ILE A 116 1.89 -1.84 -30.90
C ILE A 116 0.80 -2.91 -31.03
N GLU A 117 -0.21 -2.72 -31.87
CA GLU A 117 -1.25 -3.73 -32.09
C GLU A 117 -0.65 -5.04 -32.62
N GLN A 118 0.25 -4.96 -33.59
CA GLN A 118 0.98 -6.13 -34.09
C GLN A 118 1.81 -6.79 -32.99
N SER A 119 2.51 -5.99 -32.19
CA SER A 119 3.28 -6.49 -31.03
C SER A 119 2.40 -7.17 -29.99
N VAL A 120 1.19 -6.65 -29.74
CA VAL A 120 0.20 -7.24 -28.84
C VAL A 120 -0.28 -8.58 -29.38
N ARG A 121 -0.58 -8.70 -30.67
CA ARG A 121 -1.00 -9.98 -31.29
C ARG A 121 0.10 -11.03 -31.19
N LEU A 122 1.35 -10.66 -31.44
CA LEU A 122 2.50 -11.55 -31.30
C LEU A 122 2.70 -12.00 -29.85
N GLU A 123 2.64 -11.07 -28.89
CA GLU A 123 2.74 -11.41 -27.47
C GLU A 123 1.54 -12.26 -27.01
N GLN A 124 0.32 -12.03 -27.51
CA GLN A 124 -0.85 -12.88 -27.20
C GLN A 124 -0.65 -14.33 -27.68
N SER A 125 -0.13 -14.55 -28.89
CA SER A 125 0.22 -15.89 -29.37
C SER A 125 1.38 -16.53 -28.59
N ASN A 126 2.28 -15.71 -28.05
CA ASN A 126 3.35 -16.19 -27.20
C ASN A 126 2.87 -16.47 -25.77
N VAL A 127 1.84 -15.78 -25.28
CA VAL A 127 1.28 -15.96 -23.92
C VAL A 127 0.62 -17.33 -23.76
N SER A 128 -0.02 -17.86 -24.81
CA SER A 128 -0.53 -19.24 -24.81
C SER A 128 0.59 -20.29 -24.72
N LEU A 129 1.82 -19.91 -25.07
CA LEU A 129 3.03 -20.73 -24.92
C LEU A 129 3.92 -20.27 -23.74
N ALA A 130 3.55 -19.20 -23.05
CA ALA A 130 4.38 -18.57 -22.05
C ALA A 130 4.32 -19.36 -20.74
N GLU A 131 5.36 -19.18 -19.94
CA GLU A 131 5.51 -19.78 -18.62
C GLU A 131 4.25 -19.55 -17.76
N GLU A 132 3.48 -20.62 -17.59
CA GLU A 132 2.30 -20.63 -16.72
C GLU A 132 2.75 -20.35 -15.30
N THR A 133 2.15 -19.35 -14.66
CA THR A 133 2.44 -19.15 -13.24
C THR A 133 1.76 -20.27 -12.46
N ARG A 134 2.37 -20.70 -11.36
CA ARG A 134 1.83 -21.75 -10.47
C ARG A 134 0.66 -21.21 -9.63
N ALA A 135 -0.26 -20.51 -10.27
CA ALA A 135 -1.45 -19.91 -9.69
C ALA A 135 -2.64 -19.99 -10.66
N ALA A 136 -3.82 -20.28 -10.14
CA ALA A 136 -5.06 -20.36 -10.92
C ALA A 136 -6.26 -19.89 -10.09
N PHE A 137 -7.22 -19.25 -10.76
CA PHE A 137 -8.53 -18.98 -10.19
C PHE A 137 -9.45 -20.16 -10.47
N VAL A 138 -10.00 -20.77 -9.42
CA VAL A 138 -10.90 -21.93 -9.53
C VAL A 138 -12.29 -21.50 -9.14
N SER A 139 -13.24 -21.69 -10.04
CA SER A 139 -14.64 -21.33 -9.87
C SER A 139 -15.50 -22.54 -9.57
N PHE A 140 -16.48 -22.35 -8.70
CA PHE A 140 -17.40 -23.38 -8.22
C PHE A 140 -18.84 -23.05 -8.59
N LYS A 141 -19.67 -24.08 -8.71
CA LYS A 141 -21.11 -23.95 -8.99
C LYS A 141 -21.89 -23.27 -7.85
N SER A 142 -21.36 -23.29 -6.62
CA SER A 142 -22.02 -22.73 -5.45
C SER A 142 -21.04 -21.98 -4.54
N ARG A 143 -21.53 -20.94 -3.85
CA ARG A 143 -20.76 -20.19 -2.83
C ARG A 143 -20.30 -21.11 -1.70
N TYR A 144 -21.14 -22.06 -1.32
CA TYR A 144 -20.84 -23.06 -0.30
C TYR A 144 -19.67 -23.96 -0.72
N GLY A 145 -19.66 -24.42 -1.98
CA GLY A 145 -18.54 -25.20 -2.51
C GLY A 145 -17.21 -24.44 -2.49
N ALA A 146 -17.23 -23.17 -2.91
CA ALA A 146 -16.05 -22.31 -2.84
C ALA A 146 -15.56 -22.09 -1.40
N ALA A 147 -16.47 -21.84 -0.46
CA ALA A 147 -16.13 -21.66 0.96
C ALA A 147 -15.52 -22.93 1.57
N ILE A 148 -16.06 -24.12 1.25
CA ILE A 148 -15.47 -25.39 1.70
C ILE A 148 -14.05 -25.56 1.16
N ALA A 149 -13.86 -25.38 -0.15
CA ALA A 149 -12.55 -25.54 -0.77
C ALA A 149 -11.51 -24.54 -0.23
N PHE A 150 -11.95 -23.33 0.13
CA PHE A 150 -11.12 -22.33 0.79
C PHE A 150 -10.71 -22.73 2.22
N HIS A 151 -11.65 -23.24 3.03
CA HIS A 151 -11.39 -23.55 4.43
C HIS A 151 -10.69 -24.91 4.66
N LEU A 152 -10.74 -25.82 3.69
CA LEU A 152 -10.09 -27.12 3.78
C LEU A 152 -8.62 -27.08 3.34
N PRO A 153 -7.70 -27.71 4.09
CA PRO A 153 -6.34 -27.91 3.63
C PRO A 153 -6.34 -28.90 2.46
N GLN A 154 -5.87 -28.45 1.30
CA GLN A 154 -5.92 -29.23 0.06
C GLN A 154 -4.79 -30.26 -0.07
N SER A 155 -3.69 -30.10 0.67
CA SER A 155 -2.57 -31.03 0.62
C SER A 155 -1.85 -31.16 1.97
N THR A 156 -1.08 -32.22 2.13
CA THR A 156 -0.24 -32.45 3.33
C THR A 156 0.90 -31.44 3.44
N ASN A 157 1.36 -30.90 2.31
CA ASN A 157 2.40 -29.87 2.28
C ASN A 157 1.76 -28.47 2.32
N PRO A 158 1.96 -27.68 3.39
CA PRO A 158 1.32 -26.37 3.52
C PRO A 158 1.78 -25.33 2.49
N THR A 159 2.82 -25.61 1.70
CA THR A 159 3.31 -24.73 0.64
C THR A 159 2.71 -25.03 -0.74
N GLN A 160 1.99 -26.14 -0.88
CA GLN A 160 1.36 -26.57 -2.13
C GLN A 160 -0.15 -26.45 -2.03
N TRP A 161 -0.81 -26.16 -3.16
CA TRP A 161 -2.27 -25.99 -3.23
C TRP A 161 -2.80 -25.00 -2.19
N VAL A 162 -2.10 -23.88 -2.02
CA VAL A 162 -2.46 -22.83 -1.06
C VAL A 162 -3.70 -22.12 -1.59
N THR A 163 -4.82 -22.27 -0.88
CA THR A 163 -6.10 -21.66 -1.23
C THR A 163 -6.28 -20.32 -0.50
N GLU A 164 -6.64 -19.30 -1.27
CA GLU A 164 -6.93 -17.96 -0.79
C GLU A 164 -8.26 -17.47 -1.37
N GLN A 165 -8.93 -16.58 -0.65
CA GLN A 165 -10.15 -15.97 -1.16
C GLN A 165 -9.81 -15.15 -2.40
N ALA A 166 -10.54 -15.35 -3.50
CA ALA A 166 -10.32 -14.55 -4.69
C ALA A 166 -10.77 -13.11 -4.40
N PRO A 167 -9.96 -12.09 -4.72
CA PRO A 167 -10.41 -10.71 -4.67
C PRO A 167 -11.40 -10.41 -5.80
N GLU A 168 -12.04 -9.26 -5.73
CA GLU A 168 -12.86 -8.74 -6.83
C GLU A 168 -11.98 -8.46 -8.07
N PRO A 169 -12.46 -8.68 -9.31
CA PRO A 169 -11.64 -8.57 -10.52
C PRO A 169 -10.92 -7.23 -10.68
N ASP A 170 -11.56 -6.14 -10.27
CA ASP A 170 -11.00 -4.78 -10.34
C ASP A 170 -10.00 -4.49 -9.21
N ASP A 171 -10.04 -5.27 -8.12
CA ASP A 171 -9.15 -5.16 -6.96
C ASP A 171 -7.90 -6.06 -7.07
N VAL A 172 -7.77 -6.83 -8.14
CA VAL A 172 -6.63 -7.76 -8.31
C VAL A 172 -5.31 -7.01 -8.55
N TYR A 173 -4.35 -7.21 -7.66
CA TYR A 173 -2.96 -6.79 -7.79
C TYR A 173 -2.09 -7.88 -8.43
N TRP A 174 -1.92 -7.77 -9.75
CA TRP A 174 -1.29 -8.81 -10.58
C TRP A 174 0.24 -9.06 -10.44
N PRO A 175 1.10 -8.09 -10.10
CA PRO A 175 2.55 -8.30 -10.13
C PRO A 175 3.08 -9.46 -9.27
N PHE A 176 2.38 -9.87 -8.21
CA PHE A 176 2.86 -10.89 -7.26
C PHE A 176 2.37 -12.32 -7.49
N PHE A 177 1.55 -12.57 -8.51
CA PHE A 177 1.07 -13.93 -8.81
C PHE A 177 2.18 -14.92 -9.21
N SER A 178 3.31 -14.40 -9.71
CA SER A 178 4.48 -15.20 -10.10
C SER A 178 5.52 -15.40 -8.99
N SER A 179 5.29 -14.86 -7.79
CA SER A 179 6.30 -14.88 -6.72
C SER A 179 6.29 -16.19 -5.93
N SER A 180 7.47 -16.79 -5.77
CA SER A 180 7.66 -17.98 -4.93
C SER A 180 7.41 -17.67 -3.45
N PHE A 181 6.92 -18.68 -2.71
CA PHE A 181 6.64 -18.59 -1.27
C PHE A 181 7.82 -18.03 -0.46
N MET A 182 9.05 -18.52 -0.73
CA MET A 182 10.26 -18.07 -0.03
C MET A 182 10.57 -16.59 -0.30
N ARG A 183 10.37 -16.15 -1.54
CA ARG A 183 10.57 -14.74 -1.91
C ARG A 183 9.58 -13.84 -1.16
N THR A 184 8.31 -14.23 -1.12
CA THR A 184 7.26 -13.51 -0.39
C THR A 184 7.57 -13.44 1.11
N TRP A 185 8.06 -14.53 1.71
CA TRP A 185 8.45 -14.56 3.11
C TRP A 185 9.63 -13.63 3.42
N ILE A 186 10.68 -13.66 2.59
CA ILE A 186 11.83 -12.74 2.70
C ILE A 186 11.37 -11.28 2.54
N SER A 187 10.53 -10.99 1.54
CA SER A 187 9.97 -9.64 1.34
C SER A 187 9.20 -9.15 2.56
N LYS A 188 8.40 -10.01 3.21
CA LYS A 188 7.70 -9.67 4.46
C LYS A 188 8.68 -9.34 5.58
N LEU A 189 9.74 -10.11 5.75
CA LEU A 189 10.77 -9.88 6.75
C LEU A 189 11.53 -8.56 6.51
N VAL A 190 11.93 -8.30 5.26
CA VAL A 190 12.58 -7.05 4.85
C VAL A 190 11.69 -5.84 5.16
N VAL A 191 10.39 -5.93 4.89
CA VAL A 191 9.47 -4.83 5.17
C VAL A 191 9.30 -4.59 6.67
N ILE A 192 9.24 -5.65 7.51
CA ILE A 192 9.19 -5.48 8.96
C ILE A 192 10.43 -4.72 9.46
N VAL A 193 11.62 -5.14 9.02
CA VAL A 193 12.88 -4.47 9.39
C VAL A 193 12.90 -3.03 8.89
N ALA A 194 12.46 -2.77 7.66
CA ALA A 194 12.35 -1.42 7.12
C ALA A 194 11.38 -0.53 7.92
N CYS A 195 10.24 -1.06 8.37
CA CYS A 195 9.29 -0.32 9.21
C CYS A 195 9.88 0.04 10.58
N ILE A 196 10.62 -0.88 11.20
CA ILE A 196 11.32 -0.62 12.47
C ILE A 196 12.36 0.47 12.27
N LEU A 197 13.19 0.36 11.23
CA LEU A 197 14.21 1.37 10.92
C LEU A 197 13.58 2.74 10.65
N LEU A 198 12.48 2.80 9.90
CA LEU A 198 11.75 4.03 9.64
C LEU A 198 11.18 4.65 10.92
N THR A 199 10.66 3.82 11.83
CA THR A 199 10.18 4.27 13.15
C THR A 199 11.31 4.89 13.97
N ILE A 200 12.48 4.25 14.00
CA ILE A 200 13.67 4.78 14.69
C ILE A 200 14.17 6.08 14.02
N LEU A 201 14.23 6.10 12.70
CA LEU A 201 14.64 7.29 11.93
C LEU A 201 13.72 8.48 12.21
N PHE A 202 12.43 8.23 12.40
CA PHE A 202 11.45 9.27 12.72
C PHE A 202 11.58 9.79 14.16
N LEU A 203 12.33 9.13 15.05
CA LEU A 203 12.65 9.70 16.36
C LEU A 203 13.53 10.95 16.23
N ILE A 204 14.35 11.06 15.19
CA ILE A 204 15.22 12.22 14.95
C ILE A 204 14.41 13.52 14.83
N PRO A 205 13.44 13.65 13.89
CA PRO A 205 12.64 14.88 13.81
C PRO A 205 11.82 15.13 15.07
N VAL A 206 11.34 14.10 15.78
CA VAL A 206 10.63 14.27 17.05
C VAL A 206 11.53 14.89 18.12
N VAL A 207 12.76 14.39 18.27
CA VAL A 207 13.74 14.96 19.21
C VAL A 207 14.12 16.38 18.81
N VAL A 208 14.28 16.67 17.52
CA VAL A 208 14.55 18.03 17.04
C VAL A 208 13.41 18.98 17.37
N VAL A 209 12.15 18.57 17.15
CA VAL A 209 10.95 19.36 17.50
C VAL A 209 10.86 19.58 19.01
N GLN A 210 11.11 18.54 19.81
CA GLN A 210 11.14 18.65 21.28
C GLN A 210 12.29 19.53 21.79
N GLY A 211 13.43 19.52 21.10
CA GLY A 211 14.57 20.41 21.37
C GLY A 211 14.26 21.86 21.02
N LEU A 212 13.63 22.11 19.87
CA LEU A 212 13.24 23.45 19.41
C LEU A 212 12.19 24.11 20.32
N THR A 213 11.31 23.32 20.93
CA THR A 213 10.33 23.82 21.91
C THR A 213 10.97 24.16 23.27
N ASN A 214 12.13 23.58 23.61
CA ASN A 214 12.89 23.84 24.84
C ASN A 214 14.18 24.63 24.55
N LEU A 215 13.99 25.91 24.23
CA LEU A 215 15.04 26.87 23.83
C LEU A 215 16.29 26.89 24.72
N SER A 216 16.12 26.84 26.05
CA SER A 216 17.21 26.89 27.02
C SER A 216 18.15 25.68 26.95
N GLN A 217 17.64 24.51 26.54
CA GLN A 217 18.45 23.31 26.36
C GLN A 217 19.12 23.30 24.98
N LEU A 218 18.44 23.79 23.94
CA LEU A 218 18.96 23.81 22.57
C LEU A 218 20.17 24.74 22.40
N GLU A 219 20.17 25.90 23.07
CA GLU A 219 21.31 26.82 23.10
C GLU A 219 22.60 26.19 23.65
N THR A 220 22.47 25.12 24.44
CA THR A 220 23.59 24.38 25.01
C THR A 220 24.09 23.28 24.08
N TRP A 221 23.19 22.63 23.31
CA TRP A 221 23.53 21.55 22.38
C TRP A 221 24.04 22.04 21.01
N LEU A 222 23.57 23.21 20.53
CA LEU A 222 23.89 23.74 19.20
C LEU A 222 24.28 25.23 19.27
N PRO A 223 25.54 25.56 19.62
CA PRO A 223 25.97 26.94 19.83
C PRO A 223 25.88 27.83 18.57
N PHE A 224 25.79 27.24 17.36
CA PHE A 224 25.61 27.98 16.12
C PHE A 224 24.22 28.63 16.00
N LEU A 225 23.21 28.12 16.72
CA LEU A 225 21.86 28.69 16.70
C LEU A 225 21.77 30.00 17.48
N LYS A 226 22.67 30.26 18.44
CA LYS A 226 22.70 31.52 19.23
C LYS A 226 22.81 32.76 18.34
N SER A 227 23.61 32.68 17.28
CA SER A 227 23.82 33.80 16.33
C SER A 227 22.58 34.10 15.48
N ILE A 228 21.79 33.07 15.16
CA ILE A 228 20.56 33.19 14.35
C ILE A 228 19.35 33.60 15.21
N LEU A 229 19.31 33.20 16.48
CA LEU A 229 18.24 33.53 17.42
C LEU A 229 18.27 34.98 17.92
N THR A 230 19.39 35.68 17.79
CA THR A 230 19.55 37.09 18.23
C THR A 230 18.60 38.06 17.51
N ILE A 231 18.06 37.68 16.35
CA ILE A 231 17.03 38.46 15.65
C ILE A 231 15.65 38.03 16.19
N THR A 232 15.07 38.85 17.06
CA THR A 232 13.82 38.60 17.81
C THR A 232 12.66 38.12 16.95
N PHE A 233 12.53 38.62 15.72
CA PHE A 233 11.49 38.19 14.77
C PHE A 233 11.69 36.75 14.26
N PHE A 234 12.91 36.38 13.88
CA PHE A 234 13.21 35.03 13.39
C PHE A 234 13.18 33.99 14.53
N GLY A 235 13.60 34.38 15.74
CA GLY A 235 13.51 33.54 16.93
C GLY A 235 12.09 33.06 17.21
N GLN A 236 11.09 33.95 17.13
CA GLN A 236 9.68 33.60 17.40
C GLN A 236 9.06 32.71 16.31
N VAL A 237 9.38 32.96 15.03
CA VAL A 237 8.87 32.15 13.91
C VAL A 237 9.51 30.75 13.91
N ILE A 238 10.81 30.67 14.19
CA ILE A 238 11.56 29.40 14.21
C ILE A 238 11.16 28.53 15.41
N THR A 239 10.74 29.13 16.53
CA THR A 239 10.37 28.38 17.74
C THR A 239 8.91 27.97 17.77
N GLY A 240 8.01 28.77 17.18
CA GLY A 240 6.59 28.45 17.11
C GLY A 240 6.16 27.66 15.88
N TYR A 241 6.64 28.04 14.69
CA TYR A 241 6.10 27.54 13.41
C TYR A 241 6.94 26.43 12.78
N LEU A 242 8.27 26.56 12.82
CA LEU A 242 9.18 25.59 12.20
C LEU A 242 9.04 24.16 12.74
N PRO A 243 8.87 23.91 14.06
CA PRO A 243 8.75 22.55 14.58
C PRO A 243 7.47 21.88 14.09
N ASN A 244 6.37 22.63 14.00
CA ASN A 244 5.10 22.16 13.47
C ASN A 244 5.21 21.84 11.97
N LEU A 245 5.85 22.71 11.18
CA LEU A 245 6.03 22.49 9.75
C LEU A 245 6.89 21.26 9.45
N ILE A 246 7.99 21.06 10.20
CA ILE A 246 8.82 19.86 10.09
C ILE A 246 7.98 18.62 10.39
N LEU A 247 7.26 18.60 11.52
CA LEU A 247 6.44 17.45 11.90
C LEU A 247 5.36 17.13 10.85
N GLN A 248 4.67 18.14 10.33
CA GLN A 248 3.64 17.98 9.29
C GLN A 248 4.21 17.40 7.99
N LEU A 249 5.36 17.89 7.55
CA LEU A 249 6.02 17.39 6.34
C LEU A 249 6.36 15.91 6.49
N PHE A 250 6.95 15.54 7.63
CA PHE A 250 7.32 14.17 7.94
C PHE A 250 6.10 13.26 8.05
N LEU A 251 5.03 13.67 8.74
CA LEU A 251 3.79 12.88 8.85
C LEU A 251 3.09 12.67 7.51
N LYS A 252 3.12 13.66 6.60
CA LYS A 252 2.53 13.54 5.25
C LYS A 252 3.25 12.49 4.40
N ILE A 253 4.55 12.29 4.63
CA ILE A 253 5.38 11.35 3.86
C ILE A 253 5.21 9.90 4.36
N VAL A 254 4.75 9.67 5.59
CA VAL A 254 4.67 8.30 6.16
C VAL A 254 3.65 7.40 5.44
N PRO A 255 2.37 7.80 5.23
CA PRO A 255 1.38 6.95 4.56
C PRO A 255 1.82 6.41 3.19
N PRO A 256 2.33 7.23 2.24
CA PRO A 256 2.75 6.72 0.93
C PRO A 256 3.96 5.78 1.04
N ILE A 257 4.87 5.99 2.00
CA ILE A 257 5.96 5.03 2.23
C ILE A 257 5.41 3.70 2.76
N MET A 258 4.47 3.73 3.70
CA MET A 258 3.85 2.51 4.25
C MET A 258 3.04 1.75 3.21
N GLU A 259 2.39 2.45 2.30
CA GLU A 259 1.71 1.86 1.14
C GLU A 259 2.70 1.20 0.18
N PHE A 260 3.80 1.90 -0.16
CA PHE A 260 4.86 1.35 -0.99
C PHE A 260 5.49 0.09 -0.36
N LEU A 261 5.84 0.13 0.93
CA LEU A 261 6.32 -1.03 1.68
C LEU A 261 5.27 -2.15 1.75
N SER A 262 3.98 -1.81 1.77
CA SER A 262 2.89 -2.78 1.74
C SER A 262 2.74 -3.44 0.39
N SER A 263 2.94 -2.71 -0.71
CA SER A 263 2.91 -3.29 -2.05
C SER A 263 3.96 -4.39 -2.21
N ILE A 264 5.18 -4.23 -1.67
CA ILE A 264 6.29 -5.18 -1.85
C ILE A 264 6.07 -6.53 -1.12
N GLN A 265 5.14 -6.61 -0.16
CA GLN A 265 4.92 -7.81 0.65
C GLN A 265 4.26 -8.99 -0.07
N GLY A 266 3.80 -8.80 -1.30
CA GLY A 266 3.16 -9.87 -2.07
C GLY A 266 1.68 -10.08 -1.77
N TYR A 267 0.96 -9.02 -1.41
CA TYR A 267 -0.51 -9.05 -1.35
C TYR A 267 -1.09 -9.18 -2.76
N ILE A 268 -2.26 -9.81 -2.85
CA ILE A 268 -2.95 -10.14 -4.10
C ILE A 268 -4.02 -9.10 -4.45
N SER A 269 -4.49 -8.33 -3.48
CA SER A 269 -5.52 -7.30 -3.67
C SER A 269 -4.99 -5.91 -3.32
N HIS A 270 -5.51 -4.86 -3.96
CA HIS A 270 -5.22 -3.49 -3.57
C HIS A 270 -5.80 -3.20 -2.18
N SER A 271 -7.00 -3.69 -1.88
CA SER A 271 -7.64 -3.56 -0.56
C SER A 271 -6.77 -4.12 0.57
N ASP A 272 -6.12 -5.26 0.39
CA ASP A 272 -5.24 -5.83 1.41
C ASP A 272 -3.94 -5.02 1.58
N ILE A 273 -3.41 -4.45 0.49
CA ILE A 273 -2.26 -3.55 0.53
C ILE A 273 -2.61 -2.31 1.38
N GLU A 274 -3.75 -1.68 1.09
CA GLU A 274 -4.24 -0.49 1.80
C GLU A 274 -4.50 -0.79 3.28
N LYS A 275 -5.19 -1.90 3.58
CA LYS A 275 -5.45 -2.34 4.96
C LYS A 275 -4.15 -2.60 5.71
N SER A 276 -3.19 -3.23 5.05
CA SER A 276 -1.87 -3.51 5.62
C SER A 276 -1.05 -2.23 5.83
N ALA A 277 -1.18 -1.25 4.94
CA ALA A 277 -0.57 0.07 5.07
C ALA A 277 -1.17 0.84 6.26
N CYS A 278 -2.51 0.87 6.36
CA CYS A 278 -3.23 1.46 7.48
C CYS A 278 -2.78 0.86 8.83
N LYS A 279 -2.69 -0.48 8.92
CA LYS A 279 -2.18 -1.15 10.12
C LYS A 279 -0.75 -0.74 10.48
N LYS A 280 0.13 -0.54 9.49
CA LYS A 280 1.51 -0.08 9.73
C LYS A 280 1.56 1.36 10.17
N VAL A 281 0.76 2.24 9.56
CA VAL A 281 0.62 3.64 9.97
C VAL A 281 0.12 3.71 11.42
N LEU A 282 -0.90 2.91 11.78
CA LEU A 282 -1.40 2.82 13.15
C LEU A 282 -0.28 2.42 14.13
N TRP A 283 0.44 1.34 13.82
CA TRP A 283 1.55 0.87 14.66
C TRP A 283 2.65 1.92 14.79
N PHE A 284 3.01 2.56 13.67
CA PHE A 284 3.99 3.62 13.64
C PHE A 284 3.56 4.80 14.52
N THR A 285 2.30 5.24 14.43
CA THR A 285 1.75 6.33 15.24
C THR A 285 1.75 5.98 16.74
N ILE A 286 1.35 4.75 17.10
CA ILE A 286 1.37 4.30 18.51
C ILE A 286 2.78 4.36 19.07
N TRP A 287 3.76 3.80 18.36
CA TRP A 287 5.17 3.83 18.78
C TRP A 287 5.72 5.25 18.80
N ASN A 288 5.35 6.08 17.83
CA ASN A 288 5.79 7.45 17.76
C ASN A 288 5.31 8.27 18.97
N ILE A 289 4.02 8.17 19.30
CA ILE A 289 3.44 8.83 20.48
C ILE A 289 4.12 8.30 21.74
N PHE A 290 4.26 6.98 21.86
CA PHE A 290 4.94 6.36 23.00
C PHE A 290 6.35 6.92 23.20
N PHE A 291 7.18 6.93 22.15
CA PHE A 291 8.53 7.48 22.24
C PHE A 291 8.53 8.99 22.48
N ALA A 292 7.65 9.76 21.83
CA ALA A 292 7.53 11.19 22.06
C ALA A 292 7.20 11.48 23.53
N THR A 293 6.31 10.73 24.17
CA THR A 293 6.00 10.83 25.60
C THR A 293 7.20 10.46 26.48
N VAL A 294 7.93 9.40 26.13
CA VAL A 294 9.16 8.98 26.85
C VAL A 294 10.25 10.05 26.77
N PHE A 295 10.44 10.67 25.59
CA PHE A 295 11.45 11.72 25.38
C PHE A 295 11.02 13.09 25.92
N SER A 296 9.73 13.43 25.86
CA SER A 296 9.18 14.70 26.37
C SER A 296 9.17 14.74 27.90
N GLY A 297 8.99 13.60 28.57
CA GLY A 297 8.58 13.57 29.97
C GLY A 297 9.66 13.44 31.06
N SER A 298 10.91 12.98 30.81
CA SER A 298 11.81 12.70 31.96
C SER A 298 13.32 12.50 31.72
N VAL A 299 13.84 12.50 30.50
CA VAL A 299 15.24 12.05 30.28
C VAL A 299 16.25 13.20 30.18
N LEU A 300 15.90 14.34 29.59
CA LEU A 300 16.87 15.42 29.37
C LEU A 300 17.31 16.14 30.66
N SER A 301 16.47 16.17 31.70
CA SER A 301 16.81 16.77 33.01
C SER A 301 17.47 15.79 33.99
N LYS A 302 17.60 14.50 33.64
CA LYS A 302 18.09 13.44 34.54
C LYS A 302 19.16 12.53 33.91
N VAL A 303 19.90 13.01 32.92
CA VAL A 303 21.05 12.29 32.32
C VAL A 303 22.13 11.97 33.36
N SER A 304 22.22 12.73 34.47
CA SER A 304 23.14 12.45 35.59
C SER A 304 22.65 11.37 36.58
N ILE A 305 21.43 10.84 36.42
CA ILE A 305 20.82 9.85 37.34
C ILE A 305 20.78 8.44 36.72
N PHE A 306 21.29 8.26 35.50
CA PHE A 306 21.26 7.00 34.75
C PHE A 306 22.28 5.92 35.23
N LEU A 307 22.89 6.10 36.41
CA LEU A 307 23.87 5.17 36.98
C LEU A 307 23.29 4.08 37.90
N GLU A 308 21.97 3.98 38.06
CA GLU A 308 21.34 2.94 38.91
C GLU A 308 20.23 2.16 38.18
N PRO A 309 20.56 1.00 37.57
CA PRO A 309 19.63 0.21 36.74
C PRO A 309 18.50 -0.50 37.51
N LYS A 310 18.47 -0.39 38.84
CA LYS A 310 17.53 -1.15 39.70
C LYS A 310 16.16 -0.49 39.87
N ASN A 311 16.02 0.80 39.55
CA ASN A 311 14.82 1.61 39.86
C ASN A 311 14.03 2.08 38.62
N ILE A 312 14.37 1.58 37.42
CA ILE A 312 13.74 1.96 36.15
C ILE A 312 12.23 1.67 36.12
N PRO A 313 11.74 0.47 36.54
CA PRO A 313 10.32 0.15 36.44
C PRO A 313 9.44 0.96 37.39
N ALA A 314 9.92 1.18 38.62
CA ALA A 314 9.19 1.91 39.65
C ALA A 314 9.05 3.41 39.33
N LYS A 315 10.04 4.00 38.66
CA LYS A 315 10.00 5.43 38.27
C LYS A 315 9.18 5.66 37.00
N LEU A 316 9.09 4.68 36.09
CA LEU A 316 8.15 4.69 34.97
C LEU A 316 6.69 4.65 35.45
N ALA A 317 6.38 3.86 36.48
CA ALA A 317 5.03 3.74 37.03
C ALA A 317 4.49 5.05 37.63
N VAL A 318 5.37 5.95 38.10
CA VAL A 318 5.00 7.25 38.70
C VAL A 318 5.01 8.38 37.67
N ALA A 319 5.84 8.29 36.63
CA ALA A 319 5.95 9.32 35.59
C ALA A 319 4.83 9.27 34.54
N VAL A 320 4.21 8.10 34.31
CA VAL A 320 3.14 7.91 33.33
C VAL A 320 1.81 8.58 33.76
N PRO A 321 1.34 8.47 35.02
CA PRO A 321 0.11 9.14 35.45
C PRO A 321 0.23 10.66 35.62
N ALA A 322 1.44 11.17 35.91
CA ALA A 322 1.68 12.60 36.12
C ALA A 322 1.54 13.46 34.84
N GLN A 323 1.48 12.82 33.66
CA GLN A 323 1.32 13.48 32.36
C GLN A 323 -0.13 13.61 31.90
N GLY A 324 -1.11 13.25 32.75
CA GLY A 324 -2.55 13.36 32.49
C GLY A 324 -3.14 14.76 32.65
N HIS A 325 -2.33 15.82 32.69
CA HIS A 325 -2.84 17.19 32.76
C HIS A 325 -3.20 17.74 31.35
N PRO A 326 -4.26 18.57 31.21
CA PRO A 326 -4.82 18.99 29.92
C PRO A 326 -3.99 20.01 29.12
N GLU A 327 -2.71 20.19 29.44
CA GLU A 327 -1.82 21.19 28.79
C GLU A 327 -1.03 20.63 27.61
N ASN A 328 -1.23 19.35 27.26
CA ASN A 328 -0.60 18.73 26.09
C ASN A 328 -1.29 19.15 24.77
N SER A 329 -1.13 20.42 24.40
CA SER A 329 -1.45 20.94 23.07
C SER A 329 -0.81 20.11 21.95
N PHE A 330 0.30 19.41 22.21
CA PHE A 330 0.96 18.52 21.25
C PHE A 330 0.19 17.22 20.98
N LEU A 331 -0.41 16.60 21.99
CA LEU A 331 -1.24 15.41 21.80
C LEU A 331 -2.54 15.78 21.10
N TRP A 332 -3.17 16.90 21.46
CA TRP A 332 -4.37 17.40 20.79
C TRP A 332 -4.11 17.86 19.36
N THR A 333 -3.01 18.57 19.08
CA THR A 333 -2.66 18.96 17.70
C THR A 333 -2.23 17.76 16.87
N SER A 334 -1.44 16.83 17.42
CA SER A 334 -1.09 15.59 16.72
C SER A 334 -2.33 14.72 16.44
N TRP A 335 -3.26 14.58 17.39
CA TRP A 335 -4.56 13.93 17.17
C TRP A 335 -5.43 14.70 16.17
N TYR A 336 -5.49 16.03 16.25
CA TYR A 336 -6.25 16.88 15.33
C TYR A 336 -5.71 16.80 13.90
N TYR A 337 -4.39 16.75 13.68
CA TYR A 337 -3.79 16.62 12.34
C TYR A 337 -3.76 15.19 11.79
N ILE A 338 -3.77 14.17 12.65
CA ILE A 338 -3.81 12.75 12.24
C ILE A 338 -5.26 12.28 11.98
N PHE A 339 -6.25 12.83 12.68
CA PHE A 339 -7.66 12.40 12.62
C PHE A 339 -8.66 13.40 12.01
N LEU A 340 -8.31 14.66 11.72
CA LEU A 340 -9.09 15.39 10.70
C LEU A 340 -8.59 14.92 9.32
N PRO A 341 -9.38 14.15 8.56
CA PRO A 341 -9.26 14.28 7.13
C PRO A 341 -9.54 15.74 6.82
N SER A 342 -8.71 16.35 5.95
CA SER A 342 -9.04 17.60 5.29
C SER A 342 -10.36 17.43 4.53
N SER A 343 -11.48 17.56 5.22
CA SER A 343 -12.83 17.45 4.68
C SER A 343 -13.34 18.79 4.16
N THR A 344 -12.48 19.78 3.95
CA THR A 344 -12.93 21.07 3.39
C THR A 344 -12.03 21.73 2.35
N ASN A 345 -10.86 21.21 1.95
CA ASN A 345 -10.07 21.87 0.87
C ASN A 345 -9.27 20.97 -0.08
N PHE A 346 -9.56 19.67 -0.16
CA PHE A 346 -9.20 18.87 -1.34
C PHE A 346 -10.46 18.22 -1.89
N ALA A 347 -11.25 19.02 -2.60
CA ALA A 347 -12.14 18.48 -3.61
C ALA A 347 -11.28 17.68 -4.59
N LEU A 348 -11.46 16.35 -4.59
CA LEU A 348 -11.07 15.50 -5.70
C LEU A 348 -11.61 16.14 -7.00
N PRO A 349 -10.81 16.27 -8.07
CA PRO A 349 -11.37 16.62 -9.37
C PRO A 349 -12.47 15.59 -9.71
N PRO A 350 -13.60 16.02 -10.31
CA PRO A 350 -14.75 15.16 -10.52
C PRO A 350 -14.37 14.06 -11.53
N GLY A 351 -14.31 12.81 -11.08
CA GLY A 351 -13.96 11.70 -11.96
C GLY A 351 -13.46 10.40 -11.30
N VAL A 352 -13.40 10.29 -9.97
CA VAL A 352 -13.02 9.06 -9.28
C VAL A 352 -14.25 8.48 -8.56
N PRO A 353 -14.71 7.26 -8.88
CA PRO A 353 -15.92 6.70 -8.31
C PRO A 353 -15.78 6.44 -6.80
N LEU A 354 -16.81 6.90 -6.07
CA LEU A 354 -16.97 6.83 -4.61
C LEU A 354 -17.28 5.39 -4.14
N SER A 355 -16.34 4.44 -4.29
CA SER A 355 -16.60 3.03 -3.94
C SER A 355 -15.82 2.46 -2.74
N CYS A 356 -14.92 3.21 -2.10
CA CYS A 356 -14.02 2.63 -1.08
C CYS A 356 -14.32 2.96 0.40
N ILE A 357 -15.47 3.53 0.74
CA ILE A 357 -15.85 3.72 2.17
C ILE A 357 -16.57 2.48 2.75
N HIS A 358 -16.89 1.46 1.95
CA HIS A 358 -17.62 0.27 2.41
C HIS A 358 -16.76 -0.90 2.91
N HIS A 359 -15.43 -0.81 2.90
CA HIS A 359 -14.56 -1.96 3.21
C HIS A 359 -13.63 -1.82 4.43
N LEU A 360 -13.81 -0.77 5.24
CA LEU A 360 -13.17 -0.64 6.55
C LEU A 360 -14.20 -0.59 7.68
N GLN A 361 -14.90 -1.72 7.89
CA GLN A 361 -15.43 -2.12 9.19
C GLN A 361 -15.74 -3.62 9.24
#